data_AF-A0A219B2V2-F1
#
_entry.id   AF-A0A219B2V2-F1
#
_cell.length_a   1.000
_cell.length_b   1.000
_cell.length_c   1.000
_cell.angle_alpha   90.00
_cell.angle_beta   90.00
_cell.angle_gamma   90.00
#
_symmetry.space_group_name_H-M   'P 1'
#
loop_
_entity.id
_entity.type
_entity.pdbx_description
1 polymer ?
#
loop_
_entity_poly.entity_id
_entity_poly.type
_entity_poly.pdbx_seq_one_letter_code
_entity_poly.pdbx_strand_id
1 'polypeptide(L)'
;MSGWKKNCRRSARTFSELRETDPAMASLLAADREDLDTIAALTQDSLLRACDTHYDAKRRTLTLLLNRFRWEEQEPRRGYCLLRLLGVEKAQRRSWPENRAAVLDLLHIDADDDLVELVFAGGTAIRCRVEAIDLLLEDVGAPWEVDGRPDHEDDPDPPETDDGEADDTPTA
;
A
#
# COMPACT_ATOMS: atom_id res chain seq x y z
N MET A 1 -6.77 13.96 19.15
CA MET A 1 -5.34 13.75 19.51
C MET A 1 -4.72 12.87 18.43
N SER A 2 -3.82 13.41 17.61
CA SER A 2 -3.21 12.65 16.52
C SER A 2 -2.35 11.52 17.10
N GLY A 3 -2.77 10.27 16.91
CA GLY A 3 -2.13 9.05 17.44
C GLY A 3 -0.72 8.76 16.91
N TRP A 4 -0.09 9.73 16.26
CA TRP A 4 1.29 9.69 15.78
C TRP A 4 2.21 9.99 16.96
N LYS A 5 2.40 9.00 17.85
CA LYS A 5 3.38 9.15 18.94
C LYS A 5 4.75 9.45 18.33
N LYS A 6 5.37 10.52 18.85
CA LYS A 6 6.64 11.13 18.43
C LYS A 6 7.64 10.11 17.89
N ASN A 7 7.79 10.14 16.57
CA ASN A 7 8.88 9.65 15.73
C ASN A 7 9.65 8.43 16.25
N CYS A 8 9.52 7.31 15.52
CA CYS A 8 10.64 6.42 15.34
C CYS A 8 11.79 7.21 14.66
N ARG A 9 12.68 7.83 15.45
CA ARG A 9 13.89 8.49 14.95
C ARG A 9 14.79 7.56 14.13
N ARG A 10 14.60 6.24 14.25
CA ARG A 10 15.35 5.22 13.51
C ARG A 10 14.92 5.15 12.04
N SER A 11 13.62 5.21 11.75
CA SER A 11 13.10 5.12 10.37
C SER A 11 13.54 6.33 9.53
N ALA A 12 13.45 7.56 10.07
CA ALA A 12 13.88 8.78 9.36
C ALA A 12 15.36 8.78 8.94
N ARG A 13 16.25 8.15 9.73
CA ARG A 13 17.65 7.95 9.35
C ARG A 13 17.78 6.91 8.25
N THR A 14 17.13 5.76 8.41
CA THR A 14 17.10 4.71 7.37
C THR A 14 16.57 5.25 6.04
N PHE A 15 15.51 6.06 6.04
CA PHE A 15 14.98 6.70 4.82
C PHE A 15 15.96 7.67 4.16
N SER A 16 16.76 8.40 4.95
CA SER A 16 17.77 9.31 4.42
C SER A 16 19.02 8.58 3.93
N GLU A 17 19.34 7.42 4.50
CA GLU A 17 20.50 6.59 4.17
C GLU A 17 20.22 5.68 2.95
N LEU A 18 18.96 5.30 2.70
CA LEU A 18 18.54 4.52 1.53
C LEU A 18 18.48 5.34 0.22
N ARG A 19 18.90 6.60 0.25
CA ARG A 19 18.78 7.56 -0.86
C ARG A 19 19.89 7.45 -1.91
N GLU A 20 20.76 6.44 -1.84
CA GLU A 20 21.68 6.12 -2.94
C GLU A 20 20.87 5.46 -4.07
N THR A 21 20.17 6.29 -4.84
CA THR A 21 19.41 5.89 -6.03
C THR A 21 20.39 5.58 -7.17
N ASP A 22 20.46 4.31 -7.54
CA ASP A 22 21.01 3.88 -8.83
C ASP A 22 20.06 4.35 -9.95
N PRO A 23 20.53 5.07 -10.99
CA PRO A 23 19.67 5.53 -12.09
C PRO A 23 18.98 4.41 -12.89
N ALA A 24 19.33 3.14 -12.67
CA ALA A 24 18.61 1.98 -13.19
C ALA A 24 17.35 1.60 -12.38
N MET A 25 17.08 2.27 -11.25
CA MET A 25 15.96 2.00 -10.35
C MET A 25 14.70 2.76 -10.76
N ALA A 26 13.52 2.15 -10.61
CA ALA A 26 12.27 2.80 -10.97
C ALA A 26 11.99 4.00 -10.04
N SER A 27 11.68 5.14 -10.64
CA SER A 27 11.14 6.32 -9.94
C SER A 27 9.92 6.81 -10.70
N LEU A 28 8.75 6.74 -10.06
CA LEU A 28 7.46 7.10 -10.64
C LEU A 28 6.78 8.11 -9.74
N LEU A 29 6.22 9.17 -10.33
CA LEU A 29 5.38 10.15 -9.65
C LEU A 29 3.98 10.01 -10.22
N ALA A 30 3.00 9.82 -9.35
CA ALA A 30 1.60 9.98 -9.69
C ALA A 30 1.15 11.40 -9.38
N ALA A 31 0.69 12.09 -10.43
CA ALA A 31 0.12 13.44 -10.37
C ALA A 31 -1.41 13.44 -10.53
N ASP A 32 -1.97 12.34 -11.00
CA ASP A 32 -3.41 12.13 -11.16
C ASP A 32 -3.84 10.70 -10.78
N ARG A 33 -5.11 10.38 -11.02
CA ARG A 33 -5.69 9.08 -10.67
C ARG A 33 -5.18 7.94 -11.55
N GLU A 34 -4.89 8.18 -12.83
CA GLU A 34 -4.42 7.13 -13.75
C GLU A 34 -2.99 6.70 -13.39
N ASP A 35 -2.14 7.68 -13.07
CA ASP A 35 -0.80 7.38 -12.55
C ASP A 35 -0.86 6.68 -11.19
N LEU A 36 -1.81 7.08 -10.33
CA LEU A 36 -2.01 6.48 -9.02
C LEU A 36 -2.38 5.00 -9.16
N ASP A 37 -3.29 4.66 -10.07
CA ASP A 37 -3.69 3.27 -10.33
C ASP A 37 -2.47 2.42 -10.76
N THR A 38 -1.55 3.00 -11.54
CA THR A 38 -0.29 2.36 -11.91
C THR A 38 0.60 2.08 -10.69
N ILE A 39 0.82 3.09 -9.83
CA ILE A 39 1.61 2.91 -8.60
C ILE A 39 0.92 1.93 -7.63
N ALA A 40 -0.41 1.97 -7.52
CA ALA A 40 -1.19 1.06 -6.69
C ALA A 40 -0.96 -0.40 -7.14
N ALA A 41 -1.03 -0.67 -8.44
CA ALA A 41 -0.74 -2.00 -8.99
C ALA A 41 0.71 -2.45 -8.72
N LEU A 42 1.69 -1.57 -8.94
CA LEU A 42 3.11 -1.88 -8.69
C LEU A 42 3.46 -2.14 -7.22
N THR A 43 2.64 -1.62 -6.31
CA THR A 43 2.85 -1.74 -4.86
C THR A 43 1.87 -2.69 -4.18
N GLN A 44 0.99 -3.34 -4.94
CA GLN A 44 0.10 -4.37 -4.42
C GLN A 44 0.90 -5.54 -3.82
N ASP A 45 0.41 -6.07 -2.71
CA ASP A 45 1.02 -7.13 -1.89
C ASP A 45 2.42 -6.80 -1.37
N SER A 46 2.69 -5.49 -1.24
CA SER A 46 3.91 -5.00 -0.65
C SER A 46 3.86 -5.13 0.86
N LEU A 47 4.91 -5.74 1.41
CA LEU A 47 5.05 -5.93 2.84
C LEU A 47 5.80 -4.77 3.47
N LEU A 48 5.36 -4.35 4.65
CA LEU A 48 6.11 -3.42 5.49
C LEU A 48 5.93 -3.76 6.97
N ARG A 49 6.87 -3.32 7.81
CA ARG A 49 6.61 -3.33 9.26
C ARG A 49 5.90 -2.05 9.67
N ALA A 50 5.08 -2.12 10.71
CA ALA A 50 4.41 -0.96 11.28
C ALA A 50 5.37 0.18 11.70
N CYS A 51 6.64 -0.13 12.02
CA CYS A 51 7.68 0.86 12.30
C CYS A 51 8.27 1.57 11.08
N ASP A 52 8.01 1.03 9.89
CA ASP A 52 8.55 1.49 8.61
C ASP A 52 7.59 2.50 7.94
N THR A 53 6.67 3.08 8.71
CA THR A 53 5.78 4.19 8.32
C THR A 53 6.10 5.45 9.12
N HIS A 54 6.36 6.55 8.43
CA HIS A 54 6.70 7.85 9.03
C HIS A 54 5.89 8.99 8.42
N TYR A 55 5.28 9.82 9.26
CA TYR A 55 4.64 11.07 8.83
C TYR A 55 5.35 12.25 9.46
N ASP A 56 5.86 13.14 8.60
CA ASP A 56 6.40 14.43 8.99
C ASP A 56 5.35 15.51 8.73
N ALA A 57 4.64 15.91 9.79
CA ALA A 57 3.61 16.95 9.69
C ALA A 57 4.17 18.34 9.32
N LYS A 58 5.46 18.60 9.57
CA LYS A 58 6.09 19.89 9.20
C LYS A 58 6.41 19.91 7.71
N ARG A 59 6.89 18.78 7.17
CA ARG A 59 7.20 18.62 5.74
C ARG A 59 5.97 18.21 4.93
N ARG A 60 4.84 17.91 5.58
CA ARG A 60 3.59 17.40 4.96
C ARG A 60 3.85 16.16 4.11
N THR A 61 4.66 15.23 4.64
CA THR A 61 5.07 14.03 3.90
C THR A 61 4.82 12.77 4.71
N LEU A 62 4.09 11.83 4.12
CA LEU A 62 3.99 10.44 4.60
C LEU A 62 4.96 9.58 3.79
N THR A 63 5.80 8.80 4.47
CA THR A 63 6.78 7.89 3.86
C THR A 63 6.62 6.48 4.41
N LEU A 64 6.60 5.49 3.52
CA LEU A 64 6.60 4.06 3.84
C LEU A 64 7.82 3.42 3.17
N LEU A 65 8.52 2.53 3.88
CA LEU A 65 9.48 1.60 3.26
C LEU A 65 8.73 0.29 3.01
N LEU A 66 8.60 -0.06 1.75
CA LEU A 66 7.90 -1.26 1.29
C LEU A 66 8.91 -2.29 0.79
N ASN A 67 8.55 -3.56 0.93
CA ASN A 67 9.16 -4.70 0.26
C ASN A 67 8.15 -5.19 -0.79
N ARG A 68 8.31 -4.72 -2.03
CA ARG A 68 7.39 -4.99 -3.13
C ARG A 68 7.85 -6.17 -3.96
N PHE A 69 6.90 -6.93 -4.49
CA PHE A 69 7.17 -7.84 -5.59
C PHE A 69 7.30 -7.04 -6.89
N ARG A 70 8.28 -7.39 -7.72
CA ARG A 70 8.50 -6.73 -9.02
C ARG A 70 7.76 -7.50 -10.11
N TRP A 71 6.46 -7.22 -10.23
CA TRP A 71 5.57 -7.81 -11.23
C TRP A 71 6.03 -7.54 -12.67
N GLU A 72 6.81 -6.50 -12.88
CA GLU A 72 7.34 -6.11 -14.19
C GLU A 72 8.52 -6.97 -14.68
N GLU A 73 9.10 -7.83 -13.82
CA GLU A 73 10.23 -8.68 -14.18
C GLU A 73 9.81 -10.11 -14.58
N GLN A 74 10.57 -10.72 -15.50
CA GLN A 74 10.31 -12.10 -15.95
C GLN A 74 10.54 -13.11 -14.81
N GLU A 75 11.67 -12.96 -14.11
CA GLU A 75 12.00 -13.77 -12.95
C GLU A 75 11.39 -13.18 -11.67
N PRO A 76 10.87 -13.99 -10.75
CA PRO A 76 10.31 -13.52 -9.50
C PRO A 76 11.37 -12.81 -8.65
N ARG A 77 11.18 -11.51 -8.45
CA ARG A 77 12.07 -10.69 -7.62
C ARG A 77 11.30 -9.83 -6.64
N ARG A 78 11.93 -9.55 -5.51
CA ARG A 78 11.51 -8.53 -4.56
C ARG A 78 12.55 -7.44 -4.46
N GLY A 79 12.08 -6.24 -4.14
CA GLY A 79 12.93 -5.07 -3.94
C GLY A 79 12.36 -4.19 -2.84
N TYR A 80 13.24 -3.40 -2.22
CA TYR A 80 12.77 -2.33 -1.35
C TYR A 80 12.42 -1.11 -2.18
N CYS A 81 11.35 -0.40 -1.78
CA CYS A 81 11.02 0.90 -2.33
C CYS A 81 10.50 1.85 -1.26
N LEU A 82 10.63 3.15 -1.54
CA LEU A 82 10.04 4.22 -0.77
C LEU A 82 8.77 4.69 -1.45
N LEU A 83 7.65 4.63 -0.72
CA LEU A 83 6.40 5.23 -1.14
C LEU A 83 6.20 6.52 -0.35
N ARG A 84 6.11 7.66 -1.04
CA ARG A 84 5.99 8.98 -0.42
C ARG A 84 4.79 9.75 -0.94
N LEU A 85 3.84 10.02 -0.06
CA LEU A 85 2.74 10.93 -0.33
C LEU A 85 3.13 12.33 0.16
N LEU A 86 3.16 13.28 -0.77
CA LEU A 86 3.47 14.69 -0.53
C LEU A 86 2.18 15.49 -0.25
N GLY A 87 2.32 16.75 0.15
CA GLY A 87 1.15 17.63 0.34
C GLY A 87 0.15 17.17 1.41
N VAL A 88 0.55 16.28 2.33
CA VAL A 88 -0.36 15.67 3.31
C VAL A 88 -0.71 16.64 4.42
N GLU A 89 -1.95 17.13 4.37
CA GLU A 89 -2.52 18.06 5.35
C GLU A 89 -2.79 17.39 6.69
N LYS A 90 -3.27 16.15 6.63
CA LYS A 90 -3.66 15.37 7.79
C LYS A 90 -3.58 13.89 7.48
N ALA A 91 -2.94 13.12 8.36
CA ALA A 91 -2.90 11.67 8.25
C ALA A 91 -3.56 11.01 9.49
N GLN A 92 -4.37 9.98 9.28
CA GLN A 92 -5.06 9.22 10.32
C GLN A 92 -4.88 7.73 10.08
N ARG A 93 -4.66 6.97 11.15
CA ARG A 93 -4.53 5.51 11.08
C ARG A 93 -5.79 4.85 11.64
N ARG A 94 -6.24 3.76 11.02
CA ARG A 94 -7.33 2.89 11.48
C ARG A 94 -6.76 1.52 11.84
N SER A 95 -7.17 0.99 13.00
CA SER A 95 -6.79 -0.34 13.49
C SER A 95 -5.28 -0.63 13.44
N TRP A 96 -4.44 0.40 13.59
CA TRP A 96 -3.00 0.26 13.45
C TRP A 96 -2.39 -0.53 14.60
N PRO A 97 -1.52 -1.53 14.35
CA PRO A 97 -0.97 -2.36 15.41
C PRO A 97 -0.06 -1.58 16.36
N GLU A 98 -0.16 -1.89 17.66
CA GLU A 98 0.77 -1.36 18.66
C GLU A 98 2.16 -2.01 18.55
N ASN A 99 2.21 -3.28 18.16
CA ASN A 99 3.46 -3.99 17.89
C ASN A 99 4.14 -3.37 16.67
N ARG A 100 5.26 -2.71 16.92
CA ARG A 100 6.03 -1.99 15.89
C ARG A 100 6.68 -2.90 14.86
N ALA A 101 6.90 -4.18 15.19
CA ALA A 101 7.45 -5.17 14.28
C ALA A 101 6.35 -5.94 13.51
N ALA A 102 5.07 -5.66 13.76
CA ALA A 102 3.98 -6.28 13.02
C ALA A 102 4.14 -6.01 11.53
N VAL A 103 4.06 -7.08 10.73
CA VAL A 103 4.06 -6.99 9.27
C VAL A 103 2.64 -6.62 8.83
N LEU A 104 2.57 -5.67 7.90
CA LEU A 104 1.39 -5.21 7.22
C LEU A 104 1.55 -5.54 5.74
N ASP A 105 0.44 -5.78 5.07
CA ASP A 105 0.37 -6.13 3.67
C ASP A 105 -0.50 -5.10 2.94
N LEU A 106 0.09 -4.35 2.01
CA LEU A 106 -0.59 -3.28 1.29
C LEU A 106 -1.43 -3.87 0.16
N LEU A 107 -2.75 -3.80 0.31
CA LEU A 107 -3.68 -4.40 -0.65
C LEU A 107 -4.09 -3.41 -1.74
N HIS A 108 -4.24 -2.14 -1.38
CA HIS A 108 -4.79 -1.14 -2.29
C HIS A 108 -4.43 0.28 -1.88
N ILE A 109 -4.33 1.17 -2.86
CA ILE A 109 -4.27 2.61 -2.70
C ILE A 109 -5.37 3.21 -3.55
N ASP A 110 -6.25 4.00 -2.94
CA ASP A 110 -7.33 4.71 -3.64
C ASP A 110 -7.26 6.21 -3.34
N ALA A 111 -7.83 7.02 -4.22
CA ALA A 111 -7.94 8.46 -4.03
C ALA A 111 -9.29 9.02 -4.45
N ASP A 112 -10.01 9.63 -3.53
CA ASP A 112 -11.29 10.29 -3.79
C ASP A 112 -11.18 11.78 -3.43
N ASP A 113 -11.38 12.66 -4.41
CA ASP A 113 -11.14 14.11 -4.32
C ASP A 113 -9.79 14.45 -3.65
N ASP A 114 -9.85 14.88 -2.38
CA ASP A 114 -8.71 15.32 -1.58
C ASP A 114 -8.30 14.31 -0.50
N LEU A 115 -8.75 13.06 -0.65
CA LEU A 115 -8.46 11.95 0.24
C LEU A 115 -7.71 10.86 -0.50
N VAL A 116 -6.57 10.45 0.06
CA VAL A 116 -5.84 9.26 -0.35
C VAL A 116 -5.90 8.24 0.78
N GLU A 117 -6.30 7.01 0.48
CA GLU A 117 -6.39 5.92 1.45
C GLU A 117 -5.48 4.75 1.05
N LEU A 118 -4.60 4.35 1.95
CA LEU A 118 -3.79 3.14 1.86
C LEU A 118 -4.46 2.07 2.71
N VAL A 119 -4.91 0.98 2.08
CA VAL A 119 -5.61 -0.12 2.71
C VAL A 119 -4.69 -1.32 2.82
N PHE A 120 -4.63 -1.90 4.02
CA PHE A 120 -3.82 -3.07 4.29
C PHE A 120 -4.70 -4.23 4.75
N ALA A 121 -4.17 -5.45 4.63
CA ALA A 121 -4.81 -6.64 5.15
C ALA A 121 -5.12 -6.52 6.66
N GLY A 122 -6.10 -7.30 7.11
CA GLY A 122 -6.56 -7.25 8.51
C GLY A 122 -7.33 -5.97 8.88
N GLY A 123 -7.86 -5.24 7.89
CA GLY A 123 -8.71 -4.06 8.09
C GLY A 123 -7.99 -2.79 8.54
N THR A 124 -6.64 -2.81 8.52
CA THR A 124 -5.82 -1.66 8.89
C THR A 124 -5.70 -0.69 7.72
N ALA A 125 -5.62 0.61 8.00
CA ALA A 125 -5.59 1.63 6.94
C ALA A 125 -4.88 2.91 7.40
N ILE A 126 -4.37 3.68 6.43
CA ILE A 126 -3.95 5.07 6.60
C ILE A 126 -4.76 5.93 5.64
N ARG A 127 -5.49 6.90 6.19
CA ARG A 127 -6.21 7.91 5.40
C ARG A 127 -5.52 9.26 5.51
N CYS A 128 -5.25 9.87 4.38
CA CYS A 128 -4.57 11.14 4.24
C CYS A 128 -5.49 12.15 3.56
N ARG A 129 -5.65 13.34 4.13
CA ARG A 129 -6.13 14.51 3.38
C ARG A 129 -4.93 15.15 2.73
N VAL A 130 -5.02 15.42 1.43
CA VAL A 130 -3.95 15.96 0.60
C VAL A 130 -4.42 17.19 -0.16
N GLU A 131 -3.48 18.05 -0.55
CA GLU A 131 -3.79 19.18 -1.43
C GLU A 131 -3.96 18.76 -2.90
N ALA A 132 -3.25 17.71 -3.31
CA ALA A 132 -3.29 17.08 -4.62
C ALA A 132 -2.78 15.63 -4.52
N ILE A 133 -3.01 14.82 -5.56
CA ILE A 133 -2.37 13.50 -5.68
C ILE A 133 -0.91 13.74 -6.09
N ASP A 134 0.00 13.56 -5.14
CA ASP A 134 1.45 13.60 -5.36
C ASP A 134 2.09 12.41 -4.65
N LEU A 135 2.05 11.24 -5.30
CA LEU A 135 2.57 9.99 -4.76
C LEU A 135 3.83 9.56 -5.52
N LEU A 136 4.96 9.53 -4.82
CA LEU A 136 6.24 9.16 -5.38
C LEU A 136 6.63 7.75 -4.93
N LEU A 137 6.89 6.87 -5.90
CA LEU A 137 7.48 5.55 -5.74
C LEU A 137 8.95 5.61 -6.17
N GLU A 138 9.87 5.14 -5.33
CA GLU A 138 11.28 5.03 -5.66
C GLU A 138 11.85 3.70 -5.18
N ASP A 139 12.38 2.89 -6.09
CA ASP A 139 13.14 1.69 -5.71
C ASP A 139 14.46 2.07 -5.04
N VAL A 140 14.84 1.30 -4.02
CA VAL A 140 16.06 1.50 -3.24
C VAL A 140 16.86 0.20 -3.11
N GLY A 141 18.11 0.24 -3.53
CA GLY A 141 19.00 -0.92 -3.52
C GLY A 141 18.64 -1.99 -4.56
N ALA A 142 19.57 -2.94 -4.77
CA ALA A 142 19.37 -3.98 -5.78
C ALA A 142 18.23 -4.95 -5.39
N PRO A 143 17.38 -5.37 -6.34
CA PRO A 143 16.38 -6.40 -6.10
C PRO A 143 17.04 -7.77 -5.90
N TRP A 144 16.35 -8.67 -5.21
CA TRP A 144 16.78 -10.06 -4.99
C TRP A 144 15.74 -11.05 -5.50
N GLU A 145 16.20 -12.23 -5.90
CA GLU A 145 15.37 -13.33 -6.39
C GLU A 145 14.59 -13.99 -5.23
N VAL A 146 13.38 -14.45 -5.53
CA VAL A 146 12.51 -15.14 -4.56
C VAL A 146 11.89 -16.39 -5.19
N ASP A 147 11.58 -17.39 -4.36
CA ASP A 147 10.93 -18.61 -4.83
C ASP A 147 9.44 -18.35 -5.07
N GLY A 148 9.03 -18.34 -6.34
CA GLY A 148 7.62 -18.23 -6.74
C GLY A 148 7.06 -16.81 -6.81
N ARG A 149 5.90 -16.68 -7.44
CA ARG A 149 5.11 -15.43 -7.50
C ARG A 149 4.02 -15.49 -6.41
N PRO A 150 3.59 -14.35 -5.86
CA PRO A 150 2.38 -14.32 -5.03
C PRO A 150 1.23 -14.98 -5.79
N ASP A 151 0.55 -15.92 -5.15
CA ASP A 151 -0.59 -16.63 -5.73
C ASP A 151 -1.87 -15.97 -5.21
N HIS A 152 -2.72 -15.55 -6.13
CA HIS A 152 -4.11 -15.20 -5.84
C HIS A 152 -4.94 -16.32 -6.44
N GLU A 153 -5.16 -17.40 -5.69
CA GLU A 153 -6.23 -18.33 -6.08
C GLU A 153 -7.53 -17.52 -6.04
N ASP A 154 -8.16 -17.38 -7.22
CA ASP A 154 -9.53 -16.88 -7.37
C ASP A 154 -10.41 -17.75 -6.45
N ASP A 155 -10.84 -17.22 -5.31
CA ASP A 155 -11.86 -17.89 -4.49
C ASP A 155 -13.08 -18.07 -5.40
N PRO A 156 -13.48 -19.31 -5.74
CA PRO A 156 -14.61 -19.52 -6.63
C PRO A 156 -15.85 -18.92 -5.98
N ASP A 157 -16.56 -18.07 -6.72
CA ASP A 157 -17.83 -17.51 -6.30
C ASP A 157 -18.70 -18.64 -5.70
N PRO A 158 -19.28 -18.43 -4.50
CA PRO A 158 -20.16 -19.44 -3.91
C PRO A 158 -21.25 -19.78 -4.93
N PRO A 159 -21.58 -21.07 -5.13
CA PRO A 159 -22.56 -21.46 -6.13
C PRO A 159 -23.88 -20.73 -5.86
N GLU A 160 -24.41 -20.05 -6.87
CA GLU A 160 -25.75 -19.45 -6.82
C GLU A 160 -26.73 -20.56 -6.43
N THR A 161 -27.35 -20.42 -5.26
CA THR A 161 -28.46 -21.29 -4.85
C THR A 161 -29.65 -20.93 -5.73
N ASP A 162 -29.93 -21.78 -6.70
CA ASP A 162 -31.20 -21.81 -7.42
C ASP A 162 -32.31 -22.15 -6.40
N ASP A 163 -32.91 -21.10 -5.83
CA ASP A 163 -34.08 -21.19 -4.99
C ASP A 163 -35.26 -21.62 -5.87
N GLY A 164 -35.34 -22.94 -6.10
CA GLY A 164 -36.42 -23.56 -6.84
C GLY A 164 -37.78 -23.14 -6.28
N GLU A 165 -38.49 -22.35 -7.09
CA GLU A 165 -39.86 -21.90 -6.87
C GLU A 165 -40.76 -23.11 -6.60
N ALA A 166 -41.37 -23.14 -5.41
CA ALA A 166 -42.35 -24.12 -5.03
C ALA A 166 -43.61 -23.93 -5.88
N ASP A 167 -43.88 -24.89 -6.78
CA ASP A 167 -45.13 -24.99 -7.54
C ASP A 167 -46.28 -25.32 -6.57
N ASP A 168 -47.00 -24.29 -6.15
CA ASP A 168 -48.24 -24.38 -5.38
C ASP A 168 -49.42 -24.13 -6.34
N THR A 169 -49.94 -25.22 -6.93
CA THR A 169 -51.21 -25.18 -7.66
C THR A 169 -52.19 -26.20 -7.08
N PRO A 170 -53.31 -25.77 -6.44
CA PRO A 170 -54.39 -26.67 -6.07
C PRO A 170 -55.50 -26.67 -7.14
N THR A 171 -55.92 -27.86 -7.60
CA THR A 171 -57.19 -28.18 -8.30
C THR A 171 -57.22 -29.71 -8.49
N ALA A 172 -58.22 -30.50 -8.12
CA ALA A 172 -59.66 -30.29 -7.85
C ALA A 172 -60.17 -31.20 -6.72
#